data_AF-A0A2K5NZN5-F1
#
_entry.id   AF-A0A2K5NZN5-F1
#
_cell.length_a   1.000
_cell.length_b   1.000
_cell.length_c   1.000
_cell.angle_alpha   90.00
_cell.angle_beta   90.00
_cell.angle_gamma   90.00
#
_symmetry.space_group_name_H-M   'P 1'
#
loop_
_entity.id
_entity.type
_entity.pdbx_description
1 polymer ?
#
loop_
_entity_poly.entity_id
_entity_poly.type
_entity_poly.pdbx_seq_one_letter_code
_entity_poly.pdbx_strand_id
1 'polypeptide(L)' 'MASGRARCTRKLRNWVVEQVESGQFPGVCWDDTAKTMFRIPWKHAGLGNI' A
#
# COMPACT_ATOMS: atom_id res chain seq x y z
N MET A 1 16.28 27.86 -14.28
CA MET A 1 16.44 27.08 -13.02
C MET A 1 15.37 26.00 -13.01
N ALA A 2 15.69 24.76 -13.39
CA ALA A 2 14.72 23.67 -13.31
C ALA A 2 14.44 23.36 -11.83
N SER A 3 13.23 23.70 -11.36
CA SER A 3 12.78 23.35 -10.02
C SER A 3 12.60 21.83 -9.96
N GLY A 4 13.64 21.13 -9.51
CA GLY A 4 13.58 19.69 -9.26
C GLY A 4 12.54 19.43 -8.18
N ARG A 5 11.33 19.01 -8.57
CA ARG A 5 10.27 18.68 -7.62
C ARG A 5 10.75 17.50 -6.77
N ALA A 6 11.10 17.77 -5.51
CA ALA A 6 11.45 16.74 -4.55
C ALA A 6 10.34 15.68 -4.55
N ARG A 7 10.68 14.43 -4.91
CA ARG A 7 9.71 13.33 -4.88
C ARG A 7 9.24 13.18 -3.44
N CYS A 8 7.97 13.47 -3.18
CA CYS A 8 7.39 13.39 -1.85
C CYS A 8 7.16 11.92 -1.46
N THR A 9 8.22 11.18 -1.14
CA THR A 9 8.15 9.80 -0.60
C THR A 9 7.34 9.75 0.70
N ARG A 10 7.30 10.86 1.44
CA ARG A 10 6.49 11.03 2.65
C ARG A 10 4.97 10.88 2.44
N LYS A 11 4.48 10.96 1.20
CA LYS A 11 3.06 10.73 0.88
C LYS A 11 2.68 9.25 0.83
N LEU A 12 3.61 8.38 0.45
CA LEU A 12 3.30 6.95 0.26
C LEU A 12 2.91 6.30 1.59
N ARG A 13 3.66 6.53 2.67
CA ARG A 13 3.35 5.94 3.98
C ARG A 13 1.95 6.31 4.45
N ASN A 14 1.62 7.60 4.44
CA ASN A 14 0.32 8.08 4.89
C ASN A 14 -0.81 7.50 4.02
N TRP A 15 -0.61 7.52 2.69
CA TRP A 15 -1.57 6.95 1.76
C TRP A 15 -1.80 5.44 2.01
N VAL A 16 -0.74 4.67 2.24
CA VAL A 16 -0.87 3.23 2.54
C VAL A 16 -1.65 3.00 3.83
N VAL A 17 -1.36 3.76 4.90
CA VAL A 17 -2.10 3.66 6.17
C VAL A 17 -3.58 3.92 5.94
N GLU A 18 -3.93 4.97 5.19
CA GLU A 18 -5.32 5.28 4.82
C GLU A 18 -5.98 4.13 4.05
N GLN A 19 -5.25 3.44 3.15
CA GLN A 19 -5.80 2.30 2.41
C GLN A 19 -6.02 1.06 3.30
N VAL A 20 -5.13 0.81 4.25
CA VAL A 20 -5.27 -0.32 5.20
C VAL A 20 -6.43 -0.05 6.16
N GLU A 21 -6.60 1.18 6.62
CA GLU A 21 -7.68 1.57 7.54
C GLU A 21 -9.05 1.69 6.87
N SER A 22 -9.10 1.99 5.57
CA SER A 22 -10.38 2.11 4.85
C SER A 22 -11.13 0.79 4.74
N GLY A 23 -10.43 -0.36 4.83
CA GLY A 23 -11.02 -1.69 4.68
C GLY A 23 -11.59 -1.96 3.28
N GLN A 24 -11.34 -1.08 2.31
CA GLN A 24 -11.92 -1.16 0.96
C GLN A 24 -11.30 -2.25 0.09
N PHE A 25 -10.10 -2.71 0.45
CA PHE A 25 -9.35 -3.69 -0.32
C PHE A 25 -9.31 -5.03 0.43
N PRO A 26 -10.04 -6.06 -0.02
CA PRO A 26 -10.08 -7.35 0.65
C PRO A 26 -8.68 -7.94 0.81
N GLY A 27 -8.33 -8.34 2.03
CA GLY A 27 -7.02 -8.90 2.37
C GLY A 27 -5.92 -7.86 2.64
N VAL A 28 -6.15 -6.57 2.36
CA VAL A 28 -5.27 -5.49 2.82
C VAL A 28 -5.72 -5.08 4.23
N CYS A 29 -5.03 -5.59 5.24
CA CYS A 29 -5.37 -5.34 6.64
C CYS A 29 -4.14 -5.34 7.54
N TRP A 30 -4.29 -4.76 8.74
CA TRP A 30 -3.33 -4.88 9.81
C TRP A 30 -3.21 -6.35 10.25
N ASP A 31 -1.98 -6.83 10.38
CA ASP A 31 -1.67 -8.18 10.84
C ASP A 31 -1.57 -8.25 12.37
N ASP A 32 -1.22 -7.11 12.99
CA ASP A 32 -1.14 -6.93 14.42
C ASP A 32 -2.07 -5.79 14.90
N THR A 33 -2.43 -5.81 16.19
CA THR A 33 -3.24 -4.75 16.81
C THR A 33 -2.45 -3.48 17.09
N ALA A 34 -1.12 -3.55 17.11
CA ALA A 34 -0.22 -2.41 17.31
C ALA A 34 -0.05 -1.54 16.05
N LYS A 35 -0.64 -1.95 14.92
CA LYS A 35 -0.54 -1.35 13.59
C LYS A 35 0.91 -1.15 13.13
N THR A 36 1.76 -2.15 13.37
CA THR A 36 3.17 -2.11 12.93
C THR A 36 3.40 -2.91 11.65
N MET A 37 2.57 -3.93 11.41
CA MET A 37 2.65 -4.82 10.26
C MET A 37 1.28 -4.92 9.56
N PHE A 38 1.28 -4.85 8.23
CA PHE A 38 0.10 -5.03 7.40
C PHE A 38 0.40 -5.98 6.25
N ARG A 39 -0.64 -6.63 5.72
CA ARG A 39 -0.55 -7.57 4.60
C ARG A 39 -1.14 -6.95 3.35
N ILE A 40 -0.58 -7.30 2.19
CA ILE A 40 -1.16 -6.99 0.87
C ILE A 40 -1.28 -8.33 0.13
N PRO A 41 -2.47 -8.71 -0.34
CA PRO A 41 -2.61 -9.93 -1.13
C PRO A 41 -1.90 -9.74 -2.47
N TRP A 42 -1.01 -10.67 -2.80
CA TRP A 42 -0.27 -10.64 -4.05
C TRP A 42 -0.76 -11.74 -4.98
N LYS A 43 -1.41 -11.33 -6.08
CA LYS A 43 -1.71 -12.22 -7.21
C LYS A 43 -0.70 -11.92 -8.30
N HIS A 44 0.20 -12.86 -8.58
CA HIS A 44 1.07 -12.75 -9.75
C HIS A 44 0.21 -12.72 -11.02
N ALA A 45 0.19 -11.59 -11.73
CA ALA A 45 -0.53 -11.44 -12.99
C ALA A 45 0.14 -12.17 -14.18
N GLY A 46 1.04 -13.13 -13.89
CA GLY A 46 1.95 -13.74 -14.86
C GLY A 46 1.58 -15.15 -15.34
N LEU A 47 0.48 -15.72 -14.86
CA LEU A 47 -0.05 -16.95 -15.45
C LEU A 47 -1.48 -16.66 -15.88
N GLY A 48 -1.62 -16.39 -17.18
CA GLY A 48 -2.92 -16.30 -17.84
C GLY A 48 -3.72 -17.57 -17.57
N ASN A 49 -5.04 -17.43 -17.57
CA ASN A 49 -5.97 -18.55 -17.48
C ASN A 49 -5.54 -19.63 -18.50
N ILE A 50 -5.04 -20.75 -18.01
CA ILE A 50 -5.05 -22.04 -18.71
C ILE A 50 -6.18 -22.87 -18.13
#